data_AF-A0A2U1PJZ9-F1
#
_entry.id   AF-A0A2U1PJZ9-F1
#
_cell.length_a   1.000
_cell.length_b   1.000
_cell.length_c   1.000
_cell.angle_alpha   90.00
_cell.angle_beta   90.00
_cell.angle_gamma   90.00
#
_symmetry.space_group_name_H-M   'P 1'
#
loop_
_entity.id
_entity.type
_entity.pdbx_description
1 polymer ?
#
loop_
_entity_poly.entity_id
_entity_poly.type
_entity_poly.pdbx_seq_one_letter_code
_entity_poly.pdbx_strand_id
1 'polypeptide(L)'
;MGQRVLPVFYHVDPSDVRGQKRKFGTAFQQQEVKFRGEPNKMNKWREALVAASNLAGFSFSKSDGLVFLVHTILSDHFVSIFSCKELSHYEQGNTGNAKQKDLKSMES
;
A
#
# COMPACT_ATOMS: atom_id res chain seq x y z
N MET A 1 11.11 1.92 8.85
CA MET A 1 10.58 2.88 7.86
C MET A 1 9.87 2.10 6.77
N GLY A 2 8.58 2.34 6.52
CA GLY A 2 7.79 1.62 5.52
C GLY A 2 7.14 2.59 4.54
N GLN A 3 7.11 2.23 3.25
CA GLN A 3 6.41 2.99 2.22
C GLN A 3 5.02 2.40 2.04
N ARG A 4 3.99 3.25 2.11
CA ARG A 4 2.61 2.85 1.78
C ARG A 4 2.35 3.13 0.31
N VAL A 5 1.72 2.18 -0.37
CA VAL A 5 1.41 2.24 -1.80
C VAL A 5 -0.09 2.01 -1.96
N LEU A 6 -0.74 2.85 -2.77
CA LEU A 6 -2.15 2.75 -3.10
C LEU A 6 -2.28 2.71 -4.63
N PRO A 7 -2.61 1.55 -5.23
CA PRO A 7 -2.80 1.46 -6.67
C PRO A 7 -4.13 2.08 -7.11
N VAL A 8 -4.10 2.76 -8.26
CA VAL A 8 -5.28 3.33 -8.93
C VAL A 8 -5.34 2.76 -10.35
N PHE A 9 -6.43 2.05 -10.66
CA PHE A 9 -6.69 1.44 -11.96
C PHE A 9 -7.74 2.28 -12.72
N TYR A 10 -7.32 2.91 -13.81
CA TYR A 10 -8.16 3.82 -14.59
C TYR A 10 -8.49 3.23 -15.95
N HIS A 11 -9.76 2.90 -16.17
CA HIS A 11 -10.26 2.21 -17.39
C HIS A 11 -9.54 0.90 -17.69
N VAL A 12 -9.06 0.23 -16.64
CA VAL A 12 -8.29 -1.01 -16.74
C VAL A 12 -8.79 -1.97 -15.66
N ASP A 13 -8.96 -3.24 -16.03
CA ASP A 13 -9.24 -4.30 -15.07
C ASP A 13 -7.94 -4.67 -14.33
N PRO A 14 -7.90 -4.62 -12.98
CA PRO A 14 -6.74 -5.03 -12.20
C PRO A 14 -6.24 -6.45 -12.53
N SER A 15 -7.14 -7.34 -12.97
CA SER A 15 -6.83 -8.72 -13.38
C SER A 15 -5.95 -8.77 -14.64
N ASP A 16 -6.11 -7.81 -15.56
CA ASP A 16 -5.24 -7.70 -16.73
C ASP A 16 -3.86 -7.20 -16.35
N VAL A 17 -3.77 -6.29 -15.38
CA VAL A 17 -2.49 -5.80 -14.86
C VAL A 17 -1.76 -6.93 -14.16
N ARG A 18 -2.46 -7.67 -13.30
CA ARG A 18 -1.93 -8.83 -12.56
C ARG A 18 -1.44 -9.91 -13.51
N GLY A 19 -2.26 -10.27 -14.49
CA GLY A 19 -1.93 -11.30 -15.46
C GLY A 19 -1.02 -10.80 -16.60
N GLN A 20 -0.69 -9.51 -16.64
CA GLN A 20 -0.07 -8.84 -17.80
C GLN A 20 -0.72 -9.27 -19.12
N LYS A 21 -2.06 -9.27 -19.16
CA LYS A 21 -2.86 -9.71 -20.31
C LYS A 21 -3.25 -8.53 -21.19
N ARG A 22 -3.87 -8.83 -22.33
CA ARG A 22 -4.35 -7.82 -23.30
C ARG A 22 -3.23 -6.84 -23.68
N LYS A 23 -3.47 -5.52 -23.55
CA LYS A 23 -2.52 -4.47 -23.91
C LYS A 23 -1.23 -4.50 -23.08
N PHE A 24 -1.29 -4.95 -21.83
CA PHE A 24 -0.09 -5.10 -21.00
C PHE A 24 0.84 -6.18 -21.56
N GLY A 25 0.29 -7.33 -21.96
CA GLY A 25 1.08 -8.41 -22.54
C GLY A 25 1.81 -8.00 -23.81
N THR A 26 1.10 -7.33 -24.73
CA THR A 26 1.71 -6.79 -25.96
C THR A 26 2.80 -5.77 -25.65
N ALA A 27 2.57 -4.87 -24.68
CA ALA A 27 3.58 -3.89 -24.28
C ALA A 27 4.83 -4.56 -23.70
N PHE A 28 4.67 -5.58 -22.85
CA PHE A 28 5.79 -6.34 -22.30
C PHE A 28 6.58 -7.08 -23.39
N GLN A 29 5.92 -7.71 -24.37
CA GLN A 29 6.61 -8.36 -25.49
C GLN A 29 7.43 -7.37 -26.33
N GLN A 30 6.87 -6.20 -26.64
CA GLN A 30 7.61 -5.16 -27.35
C GLN A 30 8.81 -4.64 -26.54
N GLN A 31 8.64 -4.51 -25.23
CA GLN A 31 9.68 -4.04 -24.33
C GLN A 31 10.77 -5.11 -24.13
N GLU A 32 10.44 -6.39 -24.12
CA GLU A 32 11.44 -7.48 -24.10
C GLU A 32 12.35 -7.43 -25.32
N VAL A 33 11.84 -7.05 -26.50
CA VAL A 33 12.67 -6.86 -27.70
C VAL A 33 13.64 -5.69 -27.55
N LYS A 34 13.20 -4.60 -26.91
CA LYS A 34 14.05 -3.41 -26.66
C LYS A 34 15.08 -3.64 -25.55
N PHE A 35 14.73 -4.45 -24.56
CA PHE A 35 15.53 -4.71 -23.36
C PHE A 35 16.08 -6.13 -23.32
N ARG A 36 16.38 -6.73 -24.49
CA ARG A 36 16.90 -8.12 -24.59
C ARG A 36 18.16 -8.37 -23.74
N GLY A 37 18.97 -7.34 -23.49
CA GLY A 37 20.16 -7.41 -22.63
C GLY A 37 19.88 -7.26 -21.13
N GLU A 38 18.66 -6.93 -20.72
CA GLU A 38 18.29 -6.67 -19.32
C GLU A 38 17.09 -7.54 -18.84
N PRO A 39 17.13 -8.89 -19.00
CA PRO A 39 16.00 -9.74 -18.65
C PRO A 39 15.60 -9.63 -17.16
N ASN A 40 16.58 -9.43 -16.28
CA ASN A 40 16.35 -9.24 -14.85
C ASN A 40 15.49 -8.01 -14.53
N LYS A 41 15.58 -6.95 -15.34
CA LYS A 41 14.80 -5.73 -15.14
C LYS A 41 13.35 -5.93 -15.58
N MET A 42 13.15 -6.64 -16.70
CA MET A 42 11.81 -7.01 -17.16
C MET A 42 11.09 -7.90 -16.13
N ASN A 43 11.79 -8.87 -15.55
CA ASN A 43 11.23 -9.71 -14.49
C ASN A 43 10.83 -8.89 -13.25
N LYS A 44 11.70 -7.99 -12.78
CA LYS A 44 11.38 -7.08 -11.67
C LYS A 44 10.15 -6.22 -11.93
N TRP A 45 9.96 -5.73 -13.16
CA TRP A 45 8.76 -4.96 -13.52
C TRP A 45 7.51 -5.83 -13.53
N ARG A 46 7.60 -7.06 -14.04
CA ARG A 46 6.47 -8.02 -13.98
C ARG A 46 6.07 -8.28 -12.53
N GLU A 47 7.03 -8.59 -11.68
CA GLU A 47 6.81 -8.84 -10.25
C GLU A 47 6.21 -7.61 -9.55
N ALA A 48 6.74 -6.41 -9.82
CA ALA A 48 6.24 -5.17 -9.23
C ALA A 48 4.78 -4.89 -9.62
N LEU A 49 4.40 -5.11 -10.89
CA LEU A 49 3.01 -4.94 -11.34
C LEU A 49 2.08 -5.99 -10.71
N VAL A 50 2.54 -7.25 -10.58
CA VAL A 50 1.78 -8.29 -9.88
C VAL A 50 1.56 -7.88 -8.42
N ALA A 51 2.63 -7.48 -7.72
CA ALA A 51 2.54 -7.05 -6.33
C ALA A 51 1.59 -5.86 -6.17
N ALA A 52 1.72 -4.82 -6.99
CA ALA A 52 0.85 -3.64 -6.95
C ALA A 52 -0.62 -3.98 -7.26
N SER A 53 -0.89 -4.88 -8.22
CA SER A 53 -2.25 -5.32 -8.57
C SER A 53 -2.91 -6.26 -7.57
N ASN A 54 -2.15 -6.75 -6.59
CA ASN A 54 -2.66 -7.51 -5.46
C ASN A 54 -2.98 -6.65 -4.23
N LEU A 55 -2.58 -5.37 -4.22
CA LEU A 55 -2.91 -4.45 -3.14
C LEU A 55 -4.36 -3.97 -3.27
N ALA A 56 -4.99 -3.66 -2.14
CA ALA A 56 -6.26 -2.97 -2.12
C ALA A 56 -6.11 -1.57 -2.75
N GLY A 57 -7.06 -1.20 -3.61
CA GLY A 57 -7.02 0.08 -4.32
C GLY A 57 -8.30 0.33 -5.11
N PHE A 58 -8.26 1.37 -5.94
CA PHE A 58 -9.45 1.87 -6.62
C PHE A 58 -9.46 1.48 -8.09
N SER A 59 -10.60 0.98 -8.57
CA SER A 59 -10.82 0.67 -9.98
C SER A 59 -11.95 1.54 -10.52
N PHE A 60 -11.69 2.26 -11.59
CA PHE A 60 -12.63 3.19 -12.22
C PHE A 60 -12.93 2.77 -13.65
N SER A 61 -14.20 2.86 -14.02
CA SER A 61 -14.76 2.53 -15.32
C SER A 61 -15.01 3.77 -16.17
N LYS A 62 -15.28 3.59 -17.47
CA LYS A 62 -15.49 4.68 -18.45
C LYS A 62 -16.67 5.59 -18.11
N SER A 63 -17.65 5.07 -17.40
CA SER A 63 -18.82 5.82 -16.93
C SER A 63 -18.54 6.67 -15.69
N ASP A 64 -17.43 6.43 -15.00
CA ASP A 64 -17.09 7.15 -13.79
C ASP A 64 -16.44 8.49 -14.17
N GLY A 65 -17.17 9.58 -13.97
CA GLY A 65 -16.67 10.92 -14.28
C GLY A 65 -15.41 11.27 -13.49
N LEU A 66 -14.51 12.07 -14.08
CA LEU A 66 -13.25 12.46 -13.44
C LEU A 66 -13.46 13.17 -12.08
N VAL A 67 -14.57 13.90 -11.93
CA VAL A 67 -14.97 14.54 -10.66
C VAL A 67 -15.19 13.49 -9.56
N PHE A 68 -15.82 12.36 -9.90
CA PHE A 68 -16.05 11.25 -8.98
C PHE A 68 -14.73 10.59 -8.56
N LEU A 69 -13.79 10.42 -9.49
CA LEU A 69 -12.46 9.89 -9.20
C LEU A 69 -11.69 10.76 -8.21
N VAL A 70 -11.61 12.07 -8.48
CA VAL A 70 -10.89 13.01 -7.61
C VAL A 70 -11.58 13.11 -6.26
N HIS A 71 -12.91 13.17 -6.22
CA HIS A 71 -13.67 13.18 -4.97
C HIS A 71 -13.46 11.90 -4.14
N THR A 72 -13.49 10.73 -4.78
CA THR A 72 -13.28 9.43 -4.11
C THR A 72 -11.87 9.35 -3.53
N ILE A 73 -10.85 9.68 -4.33
CA ILE A 73 -9.46 9.67 -3.86
C ILE A 73 -9.26 10.66 -2.74
N LEU A 74 -9.80 11.88 -2.83
CA LEU A 74 -9.65 12.90 -1.79
C LEU A 74 -10.43 12.56 -0.50
N SER A 75 -11.58 11.89 -0.62
CA SER A 75 -12.40 11.47 0.52
C SER A 75 -11.77 10.27 1.25
N ASP A 76 -11.25 9.28 0.53
CA ASP A 76 -10.57 8.11 1.12
C ASP A 76 -9.10 8.38 1.48
N HIS A 77 -8.45 9.40 0.91
CA HIS A 77 -7.12 9.85 1.35
C HIS A 77 -7.14 10.35 2.81
N PHE A 78 -8.26 10.94 3.25
CA PHE A 78 -8.34 11.56 4.57
C PHE A 78 -8.52 10.53 5.70
N VAL A 79 -8.97 9.31 5.41
CA VAL A 79 -9.19 8.29 6.46
C VAL A 79 -8.03 7.29 6.53
N SER A 80 -7.58 6.73 5.40
CA SER A 80 -6.53 5.69 5.43
C SER A 80 -5.10 6.22 5.59
N ILE A 81 -4.77 7.39 5.03
CA ILE A 81 -3.43 7.97 5.22
C ILE A 81 -3.28 8.61 6.60
N PHE A 82 -4.35 9.21 7.13
CA PHE A 82 -4.37 9.89 8.43
C PHE A 82 -4.48 8.92 9.62
N SER A 83 -5.24 7.83 9.51
CA SER A 83 -5.31 6.81 10.59
C SER A 83 -3.93 6.23 10.94
N CYS A 84 -3.05 6.08 9.94
CA CYS A 84 -1.67 5.59 10.15
C CYS A 84 -0.69 6.68 10.63
N LYS A 85 -1.15 7.91 10.88
CA LYS A 85 -0.34 9.00 11.44
C LYS A 85 -0.62 9.25 12.94
N GLU A 86 -1.67 8.66 13.51
CA GLU A 86 -2.09 8.92 14.92
C GLU A 86 -1.94 7.72 15.86
N LEU A 87 -1.39 6.58 15.41
CA LEU A 87 -1.13 5.42 16.28
C LEU A 87 0.36 5.09 16.49
N SER A 88 1.29 5.97 16.12
CA SER A 88 2.71 5.81 16.48
C SER A 88 3.20 6.79 17.57
N HIS A 89 2.31 7.60 18.14
CA HIS A 89 2.61 8.55 19.23
C HIS A 89 1.75 8.32 20.49
N TYR A 90 1.26 7.10 20.69
CA TYR A 90 0.73 6.66 21.97
C TYR A 90 1.47 5.38 22.34
N GLU A 91 2.59 5.53 23.05
CA GLU A 91 3.20 4.56 23.98
C GLU A 91 4.60 5.07 24.39
N GLN A 92 4.66 6.26 24.97
CA GLN A 92 5.77 6.63 25.87
C GLN A 92 5.29 7.68 26.86
N GLY A 93 4.83 7.21 28.00
CA GLY A 93 4.46 8.06 29.13
C GLY A 93 3.67 7.36 30.23
N ASN A 94 4.15 6.22 30.77
CA ASN A 94 4.18 5.99 32.22
C ASN A 94 4.92 4.68 32.60
N THR A 95 6.25 4.72 32.66
CA THR A 95 7.01 3.76 33.50
C THR A 95 7.42 4.49 34.78
N GLY A 96 6.79 4.17 35.91
CA GLY A 96 7.25 4.69 37.19
C GLY A 96 6.31 4.58 38.40
N ASN A 97 6.04 3.36 38.88
CA ASN A 97 6.13 3.04 40.32
C ASN A 97 6.26 1.50 40.48
N ALA A 98 7.45 0.99 40.78
CA ALA A 98 8.00 0.84 42.12
C ALA A 98 7.21 -0.16 42.99
N LYS A 99 7.67 -1.42 42.91
CA LYS A 99 7.80 -2.42 43.99
C LYS A 99 6.64 -2.55 44.98
N GLN A 100 5.71 -3.46 44.66
CA GLN A 100 4.95 -4.19 45.65
C GLN A 100 5.80 -5.36 46.16
N LYS A 101 6.45 -5.21 47.32
CA LYS A 101 6.69 -6.25 48.35
C LYS A 101 7.72 -5.77 49.40
N ASP A 102 7.41 -6.16 50.64
CA ASP A 102 8.25 -6.15 51.85
C ASP A 102 8.30 -4.86 52.68
N LEU A 103 7.34 -4.70 53.60
CA LEU A 103 7.62 -4.69 55.05
C LEU A 103 6.33 -4.82 55.87
N LYS A 104 6.09 -6.00 56.41
CA LYS A 104 5.27 -6.21 57.60
C LYS A 104 6.23 -6.64 58.69
N SER A 105 6.72 -5.71 59.50
CA SER A 105 7.20 -5.95 60.87
C SER A 105 7.66 -4.64 61.49
N MET A 106 7.36 -4.48 62.79
CA MET A 106 8.02 -3.58 63.75
C MET A 106 7.61 -2.11 63.62
N GLU A 107 7.04 -1.40 64.60
CA GLU A 107 6.82 -1.60 66.04
C GLU A 107 5.62 -0.69 66.41
N SER A 108 4.61 -1.20 67.10
CA SER A 108 4.32 -1.00 68.54
C SER A 108 3.40 0.19 68.84
#